data_AF-A3IHJ2-F1
#
_entry.id   AF-A3IHJ2-F1
#
_cell.length_a   1.000
_cell.length_b   1.000
_cell.length_c   1.000
_cell.angle_alpha   90.00
_cell.angle_beta   90.00
_cell.angle_gamma   90.00
#
_symmetry.space_group_name_H-M   'P 1'
#
loop_
_entity.id
_entity.type
_entity.pdbx_description
1 polymer ?
#
loop_
_entity_poly.entity_id
_entity_poly.type
_entity_poly.pdbx_seq_one_letter_code
_entity_poly.pdbx_strand_id
1 'polypeptide(L)'
;MQIQLSNLRVNYSDYAEDDNPPILHYKDSLVSPDYPLYKTFKQLTEKEQELGLLDDYRKVNRLLGWLDCLKENNLILEGHELKSKPST
;
A
#
# COMPACT_ATOMS: atom_id res chain seq x y z
N MET A 1 2.35 -17.42 4.95
CA MET A 1 3.07 -18.50 5.68
C MET A 1 4.38 -17.92 6.22
N GLN A 2 4.58 -17.96 7.53
CA GLN A 2 5.86 -17.62 8.17
C GLN A 2 6.45 -18.88 8.80
N ILE A 3 7.75 -19.11 8.61
CA ILE A 3 8.44 -20.29 9.17
C ILE A 3 9.49 -19.78 10.16
N GLN A 4 9.34 -20.14 11.43
CA GLN A 4 10.40 -19.96 12.43
C GLN A 4 11.44 -21.06 12.24
N LEU A 5 12.58 -20.73 11.63
CA LEU A 5 13.61 -21.73 11.29
C LEU A 5 14.24 -22.40 12.53
N SER A 6 14.24 -21.73 13.69
CA SER A 6 14.82 -22.27 14.93
C SER A 6 14.05 -23.44 15.53
N ASN A 7 12.74 -23.53 15.28
CA ASN A 7 11.86 -24.55 15.86
C ASN A 7 10.90 -25.19 14.84
N LEU A 8 11.06 -24.86 13.55
CA LEU A 8 10.22 -25.30 12.44
C LEU A 8 8.72 -24.99 12.59
N ARG A 9 8.36 -24.01 13.44
CA ARG A 9 6.96 -23.60 13.61
C ARG A 9 6.50 -22.83 12.38
N VAL A 10 5.41 -23.30 11.78
CA VAL A 10 4.75 -22.65 10.65
C VAL A 10 3.54 -21.88 11.16
N ASN A 11 3.44 -20.60 10.78
CA ASN A 11 2.26 -19.77 11.01
C ASN A 11 1.61 -19.42 9.67
N TYR A 12 0.30 -19.61 9.58
CA TYR A 12 -0.50 -19.20 8.44
C TYR A 12 -1.27 -17.94 8.83
N SER A 13 -1.35 -17.00 7.91
CA SER A 13 -2.13 -15.77 8.09
C SER A 13 -3.13 -15.74 6.95
N ASP A 14 -4.40 -15.71 7.33
CA ASP A 14 -5.51 -15.47 6.43
C ASP A 14 -6.00 -14.04 6.69
N TYR A 15 -6.10 -13.25 5.62
CA TYR A 15 -6.52 -11.86 5.68
C TYR A 15 -7.88 -11.65 4.98
N ALA A 16 -8.56 -12.72 4.57
CA ALA A 16 -9.84 -12.63 3.86
C ALA A 16 -10.92 -11.92 4.70
N GLU A 17 -10.92 -12.15 6.01
CA GLU A 17 -11.89 -11.58 6.98
C GLU A 17 -11.24 -10.52 7.89
N ASP A 18 -10.01 -10.07 7.57
CA ASP A 18 -9.33 -9.01 8.34
C ASP A 18 -9.83 -7.65 7.85
N ASP A 19 -10.49 -6.88 8.73
CA ASP A 19 -10.98 -5.52 8.40
C ASP A 19 -9.85 -4.52 8.16
N ASN A 20 -8.62 -4.86 8.56
CA ASN A 20 -7.46 -3.98 8.43
C ASN A 20 -6.29 -4.73 7.79
N PRO A 21 -6.43 -5.34 6.60
CA PRO A 21 -5.40 -6.20 6.04
C PRO A 21 -4.12 -5.41 5.71
N PRO A 22 -2.96 -6.08 5.61
CA PRO A 22 -1.76 -5.43 5.08
C PRO A 22 -2.00 -4.95 3.65
N ILE A 23 -1.44 -3.78 3.29
CA ILE A 23 -1.52 -3.24 1.93
C ILE A 23 -0.16 -3.30 1.23
N LEU A 24 -0.22 -3.34 -0.10
CA LEU A 24 0.96 -3.43 -0.95
C LEU A 24 1.35 -2.04 -1.48
N HIS A 25 2.50 -1.56 -1.01
CA HIS A 25 3.18 -0.34 -1.49
C HIS A 25 4.23 -0.68 -2.55
N TYR A 26 4.75 0.33 -3.25
CA TYR A 26 5.85 0.18 -4.21
C TYR A 26 5.56 -0.90 -5.27
N LYS A 27 4.34 -0.91 -5.82
CA LYS A 27 3.87 -1.94 -6.75
C LYS A 27 4.73 -2.02 -8.01
N ASP A 28 5.32 -0.91 -8.41
CA ASP A 28 6.25 -0.80 -9.53
C ASP A 28 7.52 -1.62 -9.31
N SER A 29 8.03 -1.68 -8.08
CA SER A 29 9.23 -2.44 -7.69
C SER A 29 8.99 -3.97 -7.64
N LEU A 30 7.72 -4.39 -7.70
CA LEU A 30 7.32 -5.80 -7.61
C LEU A 30 7.00 -6.42 -8.96
N VAL A 31 7.05 -5.64 -10.04
CA VAL A 31 6.75 -6.09 -11.39
C VAL A 31 7.87 -5.71 -12.36
N SER A 32 8.01 -6.46 -13.45
CA SER A 32 8.97 -6.14 -14.50
C SER A 32 8.62 -4.80 -15.17
N PRO A 33 9.62 -4.03 -15.67
CA PRO A 33 9.37 -2.87 -16.53
C PRO A 33 8.47 -3.14 -17.75
N ASP A 34 8.45 -4.38 -18.24
CA ASP A 34 7.61 -4.81 -19.37
C ASP A 34 6.16 -5.12 -18.97
N TYR A 35 5.83 -5.06 -17.67
CA TYR A 35 4.47 -5.29 -17.20
C TYR A 35 3.53 -4.16 -17.68
N PRO A 36 2.34 -4.47 -18.21
CA PRO A 36 1.45 -3.46 -18.81
C PRO A 36 1.12 -2.25 -17.92
N LEU A 37 1.04 -2.45 -16.60
CA LEU A 37 0.73 -1.37 -15.65
C LEU A 37 1.97 -0.80 -14.94
N TYR A 38 3.19 -1.21 -15.31
CA TYR A 38 4.43 -0.75 -14.64
C TYR A 38 4.50 0.77 -14.57
N LYS A 39 4.25 1.46 -15.69
CA LYS A 39 4.27 2.93 -15.74
C LYS A 39 3.23 3.57 -14.82
N THR A 40 2.04 2.99 -14.74
CA THR A 40 0.97 3.46 -13.86
C THR A 40 1.35 3.30 -12.39
N PHE A 41 1.92 2.15 -12.00
CA PHE A 41 2.39 1.95 -10.64
C PHE A 41 3.55 2.88 -10.29
N LYS A 42 4.47 3.10 -11.22
CA LYS A 42 5.59 4.00 -11.01
C LYS A 42 5.12 5.43 -10.75
N GLN A 43 4.19 5.93 -11.57
CA GLN A 43 3.58 7.25 -11.35
C GLN A 43 2.84 7.37 -10.02
N LEU A 44 2.15 6.30 -9.59
CA LEU A 44 1.51 6.26 -8.28
C LEU A 44 2.55 6.39 -7.16
N THR A 45 3.60 5.57 -7.20
CA THR A 45 4.66 5.56 -6.18
C THR A 45 5.43 6.88 -6.14
N GLU A 46 5.75 7.48 -7.29
CA GLU A 46 6.37 8.81 -7.35
C GLU A 46 5.50 9.87 -6.65
N LYS A 47 4.18 9.90 -6.92
CA LYS A 47 3.25 10.82 -6.25
C LYS A 47 3.14 10.57 -4.74
N GLU A 48 3.08 9.30 -4.32
CA GLU A 48 3.01 8.92 -2.90
C GLU A 48 4.25 9.40 -2.14
N GLN A 49 5.43 9.32 -2.76
CA GLN A 49 6.69 9.80 -2.21
C GLN A 49 6.78 11.33 -2.18
N GLU A 50 6.40 12.00 -3.27
CA GLU A 50 6.41 13.47 -3.36
C GLU A 50 5.51 14.12 -2.29
N LEU A 51 4.40 13.47 -1.96
CA LEU A 51 3.46 13.91 -0.93
C LEU A 51 3.86 13.45 0.50
N GLY A 52 4.97 12.71 0.65
CA GLY A 52 5.44 12.21 1.95
C GLY A 52 4.54 11.15 2.59
N LEU A 53 3.64 10.52 1.83
CA LEU A 53 2.66 9.57 2.37
C LEU A 53 3.31 8.28 2.89
N LEU A 54 4.54 7.98 2.44
CA LEU A 54 5.27 6.76 2.77
C LEU A 54 6.33 6.96 3.87
N ASP A 55 6.42 8.16 4.47
CA ASP A 55 7.44 8.51 5.46
C ASP A 55 7.31 7.67 6.75
N ASP A 56 6.08 7.47 7.24
CA ASP A 56 5.79 6.57 8.36
C ASP A 56 5.22 5.24 7.86
N TYR A 57 6.11 4.38 7.36
CA TYR A 57 5.73 3.06 6.84
C TYR A 57 4.97 2.21 7.87
N ARG A 58 5.22 2.38 9.18
CA ARG A 58 4.51 1.62 10.22
C ARG A 58 3.05 2.05 10.34
N LYS A 59 2.76 3.34 10.13
CA LYS A 59 1.40 3.87 10.10
C LYS A 59 0.66 3.39 8.86
N VAL A 60 1.32 3.34 7.69
CA VAL A 60 0.63 3.10 6.41
C VAL A 60 0.68 1.66 5.88
N ASN A 61 1.35 0.72 6.55
CA ASN A 61 1.47 -0.65 6.05
C ASN A 61 0.17 -1.48 6.09
N ARG A 62 -0.89 -0.98 6.72
CA ARG A 62 -2.21 -1.62 6.80
C ARG A 62 -3.31 -0.68 6.33
N LEU A 63 -4.43 -1.26 5.89
CA LEU A 63 -5.51 -0.57 5.21
C LEU A 63 -6.04 0.64 5.99
N LEU A 64 -6.38 0.49 7.26
CA LEU A 64 -6.97 1.56 8.06
C LEU A 64 -6.00 2.73 8.22
N GLY A 65 -4.74 2.45 8.53
CA GLY A 65 -3.72 3.49 8.69
C GLY A 65 -3.41 4.21 7.38
N TRP A 66 -3.51 3.51 6.24
CA TRP A 66 -3.45 4.13 4.92
C TRP A 66 -4.65 5.04 4.63
N LEU A 67 -5.87 4.58 4.92
CA LEU A 67 -7.09 5.38 4.73
C LEU A 67 -7.07 6.65 5.60
N ASP A 68 -6.59 6.56 6.84
CA ASP A 68 -6.40 7.71 7.71
C ASP A 68 -5.35 8.69 7.14
N CYS A 69 -4.23 8.18 6.63
CA CYS A 69 -3.21 9.01 5.97
C CYS A 69 -3.78 9.75 4.74
N LEU A 70 -4.54 9.07 3.89
CA LEU A 70 -5.20 9.71 2.74
C LEU A 70 -6.20 10.78 3.19
N LYS A 71 -6.99 10.50 4.24
CA LYS A 71 -7.95 11.43 4.81
C LYS A 71 -7.29 12.69 5.38
N GLU A 72 -6.20 12.53 6.13
CA GLU A 72 -5.40 13.63 6.68
C GLU A 72 -4.86 14.56 5.57
N ASN A 73 -4.53 14.00 4.40
CA ASN A 73 -4.02 14.72 3.25
C ASN A 73 -5.11 15.20 2.26
N ASN A 74 -6.39 14.99 2.56
CA ASN A 74 -7.53 15.27 1.65
C ASN A 74 -7.40 14.60 0.28
N LEU A 75 -6.89 13.36 0.27
CA LEU A 75 -6.68 12.56 -0.94
C LEU A 75 -7.65 11.38 -0.98
N ILE A 76 -7.89 10.88 -2.19
CA ILE A 76 -8.55 9.61 -2.47
C ILE A 76 -7.69 8.82 -3.47
N LEU A 77 -7.71 7.50 -3.34
CA LEU A 77 -7.07 6.59 -4.29
C LEU A 77 -8.16 5.96 -5.15
N GLU A 78 -8.18 6.27 -6.44
CA GLU A 78 -9.08 5.66 -7.41
C GLU A 78 -8.27 4.79 -8.37
N GLY A 79 -8.43 3.46 -8.27
CA GLY A 79 -7.63 2.51 -9.02
C GLY A 79 -6.14 2.58 -8.64
N HIS A 80 -5.35 3.23 -9.49
CA HIS A 80 -3.90 3.42 -9.30
C HIS A 80 -3.51 4.89 -9.41
N GLU A 81 -4.44 5.79 -9.09
CA GLU A 81 -4.20 7.23 -9.15
C GLU A 81 -4.67 7.93 -7.88
N LEU A 82 -3.80 8.77 -7.31
CA LEU A 82 -4.14 9.68 -6.23
C LEU A 82 -4.78 10.95 -6.79
N LYS A 83 -5.93 11.31 -6.22
CA LYS A 83 -6.69 12.51 -6.55
C LYS A 83 -7.03 13.29 -5.29
N SER A 84 -7.17 14.60 -5.41
CA SER A 84 -7.73 15.41 -4.33
C SER A 84 -9.20 15.09 -4.13
N LYS A 85 -9.62 14.96 -2.88
CA LYS A 85 -11.03 14.79 -2.54
C LYS A 85 -11.79 16.08 -2.90
N PRO A 86 -12.86 16.01 -3.71
CA PRO A 86 -13.65 17.21 -4.02
C PRO A 86 -14.30 17.72 -2.73
N SER A 87 -14.14 19.01 -2.46
CA SER A 87 -14.83 19.72 -1.37
C SER A 87 -16.33 19.64 -1.62
N THR A 88 -17.04 18.85 -0.82
CA THR A 88 -18.51 18.93 -0.70
C THR A 88 -18.87 20.06 0.26
#